data_AF-A0A6M3JA55-F1
#
_entry.id   AF-A0A6M3JA55-F1
#
_cell.length_a   1.000
_cell.length_b   1.000
_cell.length_c   1.000
_cell.angle_alpha   90.00
_cell.angle_beta   90.00
_cell.angle_gamma   90.00
#
_symmetry.space_group_name_H-M   'P 1'
#
loop_
_entity.id
_entity.type
_entity.pdbx_description
1 polymer ?
#
loop_
_entity_poly.entity_id
_entity_poly.type
_entity_poly.pdbx_seq_one_letter_code
_entity_poly.pdbx_strand_id
1 'polypeptide(L)'
;MSIDNEDYDSEADVEPASAEEAPHIKSSRKAFSKLATELSDKDLSSSGVQKMLLAEITRLESAVLRAEGFAMKFHNSDKECAVLREKEKTFLFSEILYSVSLTLGAALIGIAPSISSPNYAPAAVGIIGGLLVIGAVIAKVVKK
;
A
#
# COMPACT_ATOMS: atom_id res chain seq x y z
N MET A 1 -3.02 -12.94 51.46
CA MET A 1 -1.93 -12.38 50.66
C MET A 1 -2.10 -12.93 49.25
N SER A 2 -2.88 -12.24 48.43
CA SER A 2 -2.47 -11.16 47.53
C SER A 2 -2.14 -11.77 46.18
N ILE A 3 -3.07 -11.51 45.25
CA ILE A 3 -3.06 -11.87 43.85
C ILE A 3 -1.97 -11.04 43.19
N ASP A 4 -0.92 -11.68 42.68
CA ASP A 4 0.03 -11.05 41.78
C ASP A 4 -0.64 -10.98 40.40
N ASN A 5 -1.29 -9.84 40.15
CA ASN A 5 -1.66 -9.40 38.82
C ASN A 5 -0.36 -8.99 38.12
N GLU A 6 0.16 -9.84 37.24
CA GLU A 6 1.19 -9.40 36.30
C GLU A 6 0.54 -8.45 35.30
N ASP A 7 1.10 -7.24 35.28
CA ASP A 7 0.71 -6.10 34.47
C ASP A 7 0.75 -6.47 32.98
N TYR A 8 -0.38 -6.28 32.31
CA TYR A 8 -0.45 -6.21 30.87
C TYR A 8 0.28 -4.95 30.42
N ASP A 9 1.52 -5.11 29.95
CA ASP A 9 2.21 -4.08 29.18
C ASP A 9 1.44 -3.83 27.89
N SER A 10 0.54 -2.85 27.97
CA SER A 10 -0.11 -2.23 26.83
C SER A 10 0.93 -1.42 26.08
N GLU A 11 1.71 -2.06 25.20
CA GLU A 11 2.38 -1.33 24.13
C GLU A 11 1.28 -0.75 23.23
N ALA A 12 0.91 0.50 23.53
CA ALA A 12 0.08 1.31 22.67
C ALA A 12 0.81 1.44 21.34
N ASP A 13 0.22 0.85 20.31
CA ASP A 13 0.57 1.06 18.90
C ASP A 13 0.50 2.56 18.61
N VAL A 14 1.66 3.21 18.62
CA VAL A 14 1.77 4.62 18.27
C VAL A 14 1.60 4.68 16.76
N GLU A 15 0.40 5.00 16.29
CA GLU A 15 0.17 5.38 14.90
C GLU A 15 1.23 6.42 14.51
N PRO A 16 1.94 6.24 13.38
CA PRO A 16 2.81 7.30 12.90
C PRO A 16 1.88 8.47 12.55
N ALA A 17 1.88 9.49 13.41
CA ALA A 17 1.30 10.76 13.10
C ALA A 17 1.88 11.18 11.75
N SER A 18 1.04 11.14 10.72
CA SER A 18 1.31 11.72 9.42
C SER A 18 1.45 13.23 9.65
N ALA A 19 2.64 13.63 10.07
CA ALA A 19 3.12 14.98 9.93
C ALA A 19 3.33 15.17 8.42
N GLU A 20 2.23 15.39 7.70
CA GLU A 20 2.26 16.21 6.51
C GLU A 20 2.64 17.63 6.96
N GLU A 21 3.91 17.82 7.32
CA GLU A 21 4.55 19.11 7.06
C GLU A 21 4.66 19.20 5.53
N ALA A 22 3.54 19.61 4.91
CA ALA A 22 3.61 20.30 3.63
C ALA A 22 4.74 21.33 3.78
N PRO A 23 5.74 21.34 2.89
CA PRO A 23 6.84 22.28 3.03
C PRO A 23 6.23 23.67 3.09
N HIS A 24 6.43 24.37 4.21
CA HIS A 24 6.11 25.78 4.32
C HIS A 24 6.95 26.51 3.28
N ILE A 25 6.43 26.62 2.06
CA ILE A 25 7.00 27.47 1.02
C ILE A 25 6.74 28.89 1.53
N LYS A 26 7.70 29.42 2.31
CA LYS A 26 7.80 30.85 2.61
C LYS A 26 8.08 31.57 1.28
N SER A 27 7.06 31.70 0.44
CA SER A 27 7.10 32.56 -0.72
C SER A 27 6.94 33.99 -0.21
N SER A 28 8.04 34.57 0.24
CA SER A 28 8.16 36.02 0.18
C SER A 28 9.45 36.31 -0.53
N ARG A 29 9.35 36.53 -1.84
CA ARG A 29 10.34 37.24 -2.65
C ARG A 29 10.42 38.70 -2.14
N LYS A 30 10.87 38.89 -0.88
CA LYS A 30 11.06 40.21 -0.24
C LYS A 30 12.01 41.10 -1.04
N ALA A 31 12.93 40.48 -1.79
CA ALA A 31 13.87 41.15 -2.69
C ALA A 31 13.19 41.98 -3.80
N PHE A 32 11.94 41.67 -4.17
CA PHE A 32 11.19 42.39 -5.21
C PHE A 32 9.99 43.19 -4.66
N SER A 33 9.86 43.30 -3.34
CA SER A 33 8.75 44.03 -2.68
C SER A 33 8.70 45.52 -3.03
N LYS A 34 9.78 46.09 -3.55
CA LYS A 34 9.90 47.49 -4.01
C LYS A 34 9.75 47.66 -5.52
N LEU A 35 9.62 46.58 -6.30
CA LEU A 35 9.31 46.66 -7.72
C LEU A 35 7.80 46.78 -7.88
N ALA A 36 7.32 47.82 -8.57
CA ALA A 36 5.90 47.91 -8.95
C ALA A 36 5.56 46.67 -9.78
N THR A 37 4.68 45.81 -9.27
CA THR A 37 4.21 44.62 -10.00
C THR A 37 3.24 45.00 -11.11
N GLU A 38 2.69 46.21 -11.02
CA GLU A 38 1.81 46.81 -12.03
C GLU A 38 2.65 47.37 -13.18
N LEU A 39 2.41 46.85 -14.38
CA LEU A 39 2.93 47.41 -15.61
C LEU A 39 2.05 48.59 -16.02
N SER A 40 2.65 49.74 -16.30
CA SER A 40 1.92 50.87 -16.89
C SER A 40 1.65 50.62 -18.38
N ASP A 41 0.65 51.29 -18.97
CA ASP A 41 0.34 51.16 -20.40
C ASP A 41 1.53 51.51 -21.32
N LYS A 42 2.43 52.37 -20.85
CA LYS A 42 3.68 52.72 -21.55
C LYS A 42 4.67 51.56 -21.57
N ASP A 43 4.76 50.81 -20.49
CA ASP A 43 5.63 49.63 -20.39
C ASP A 43 5.05 48.45 -21.18
N LEU A 44 3.72 48.29 -21.17
CA LEU A 44 3.01 47.30 -21.99
C LEU A 44 3.13 47.57 -23.50
N SER A 45 3.30 48.83 -23.89
CA SER A 45 3.53 49.21 -25.30
C SER A 45 4.94 48.88 -25.78
N SER A 46 5.87 48.51 -24.87
CA SER A 46 7.22 48.11 -25.23
C SER A 46 7.26 46.68 -25.76
N SER A 47 7.81 46.51 -26.98
CA SER A 47 7.96 45.19 -27.61
C SER A 47 8.78 44.20 -26.76
N GLY A 48 9.73 44.69 -25.96
CA GLY A 48 10.53 43.84 -25.07
C GLY A 48 9.69 43.20 -23.95
N VAL A 49 8.81 43.98 -23.33
CA VAL A 49 7.91 43.52 -22.25
C VAL A 49 6.89 42.54 -22.81
N GLN A 50 6.30 42.84 -23.97
CA GLN A 50 5.34 41.94 -24.63
C GLN A 50 5.95 40.57 -24.96
N LYS A 51 7.17 40.54 -25.54
CA LYS A 51 7.87 39.29 -25.84
C LYS A 51 8.27 38.52 -24.59
N MET A 52 8.67 39.21 -23.53
CA MET A 52 8.98 38.59 -22.24
C MET A 52 7.75 37.93 -21.62
N LEU A 53 6.62 38.64 -21.57
CA LEU A 53 5.35 38.11 -21.06
C LEU A 53 4.88 36.92 -21.89
N LEU A 54 4.94 37.01 -23.22
CA LEU A 54 4.55 35.93 -24.10
C LEU A 54 5.44 34.70 -23.90
N ALA A 55 6.76 34.88 -23.80
CA ALA A 55 7.68 33.78 -23.50
C ALA A 55 7.39 33.13 -22.14
N GLU A 56 7.04 33.92 -21.13
CA GLU A 56 6.72 33.42 -19.80
C GLU A 56 5.37 32.68 -19.77
N ILE A 57 4.37 33.17 -20.49
CA ILE A 57 3.09 32.47 -20.68
C ILE A 57 3.34 31.11 -21.36
N THR A 58 4.09 31.07 -22.47
CA THR A 58 4.41 29.81 -23.15
C THR A 58 5.20 28.85 -22.24
N ARG A 59 6.10 29.38 -21.41
CA ARG A 59 6.83 28.58 -20.40
C ARG A 59 5.89 27.99 -19.36
N LEU A 60 4.95 28.78 -18.85
CA LEU A 60 3.96 28.37 -17.86
C LEU A 60 2.97 27.35 -18.45
N GLU A 61 2.46 27.57 -19.65
CA GLU A 61 1.61 26.60 -20.37
C GLU A 61 2.32 25.26 -20.54
N SER A 62 3.59 25.28 -20.97
CA SER A 62 4.41 24.07 -21.10
C SER A 62 4.64 23.39 -19.75
N ALA A 63 4.75 24.15 -18.65
CA ALA A 63 4.89 23.60 -17.31
C ALA A 63 3.59 22.95 -16.82
N VAL A 64 2.43 23.59 -17.07
CA VAL A 64 1.10 23.07 -16.75
C VAL A 64 0.86 21.76 -17.49
N LEU A 65 1.08 21.73 -18.81
CA LEU A 65 0.90 20.51 -19.61
C LEU A 65 1.77 19.34 -19.11
N ARG A 66 3.02 19.62 -18.71
CA ARG A 66 3.89 18.60 -18.12
C ARG A 66 3.35 18.13 -16.77
N ALA A 67 2.94 19.05 -15.90
CA ALA A 67 2.43 18.74 -14.58
C ALA A 67 1.15 17.88 -14.65
N GLU A 68 0.21 18.24 -15.53
CA GLU A 68 -1.00 17.45 -15.80
C GLU A 68 -0.65 16.05 -16.32
N GLY A 69 0.33 15.96 -17.23
CA GLY A 69 0.84 14.68 -17.71
C GLY A 69 1.41 13.79 -16.60
N PHE A 70 2.15 14.38 -15.65
CA PHE A 70 2.64 13.65 -14.47
C PHE A 70 1.51 13.24 -13.53
N ALA A 71 0.54 14.12 -13.27
CA ALA A 71 -0.60 13.83 -12.42
C ALA A 71 -1.42 12.65 -12.97
N MET A 72 -1.70 12.63 -14.28
CA MET A 72 -2.41 11.50 -14.91
C MET A 72 -1.63 10.19 -14.80
N LYS A 73 -0.31 10.22 -15.04
CA LYS A 73 0.54 9.02 -14.89
C LYS A 73 0.56 8.53 -13.45
N PHE A 74 0.70 9.43 -12.49
CA PHE A 74 0.65 9.10 -11.07
C PHE A 74 -0.66 8.42 -10.70
N HIS A 75 -1.81 8.98 -11.10
CA HIS A 75 -3.11 8.38 -10.82
C HIS A 75 -3.32 7.02 -11.49
N ASN A 76 -2.79 6.82 -12.70
CA ASN A 76 -2.84 5.51 -13.36
C ASN A 76 -1.98 4.48 -12.62
N SER A 77 -0.74 4.82 -12.29
CA SER A 77 0.15 3.93 -11.55
C SER A 77 -0.35 3.64 -10.14
N ASP A 78 -0.93 4.62 -9.45
CA ASP A 78 -1.54 4.43 -8.13
C ASP A 78 -2.73 3.46 -8.18
N LYS A 79 -3.61 3.59 -9.19
CA LYS A 79 -4.70 2.64 -9.43
C LYS A 79 -4.19 1.23 -9.71
N GLU A 80 -3.20 1.10 -10.59
CA GLU A 80 -2.59 -0.21 -10.87
C GLU A 80 -1.97 -0.82 -9.62
N CYS A 81 -1.27 -0.01 -8.81
CA CYS A 81 -0.67 -0.46 -7.56
C CYS A 81 -1.74 -0.94 -6.56
N ALA A 82 -2.86 -0.21 -6.44
CA ALA A 82 -3.98 -0.62 -5.60
C ALA A 82 -4.58 -1.96 -6.05
N VAL A 83 -4.79 -2.14 -7.35
CA VAL A 83 -5.29 -3.41 -7.92
C VAL A 83 -4.31 -4.56 -7.68
N LEU A 84 -3.01 -4.33 -7.87
CA LEU A 84 -1.98 -5.33 -7.66
C LEU A 84 -1.86 -5.72 -6.19
N ARG A 85 -1.89 -4.76 -5.27
CA ARG A 85 -1.90 -5.04 -3.82
C ARG A 85 -3.08 -5.90 -3.39
N GLU A 86 -4.25 -5.65 -3.96
CA GLU A 86 -5.43 -6.47 -3.62
C GLU A 86 -5.32 -7.91 -4.14
N LYS A 87 -4.74 -8.09 -5.34
CA LYS A 87 -4.41 -9.41 -5.88
C LYS A 87 -3.33 -10.12 -5.03
N GLU A 88 -2.33 -9.39 -4.57
CA GLU A 88 -1.25 -9.91 -3.73
C GLU A 88 -1.78 -10.45 -2.39
N LYS A 89 -2.68 -9.73 -1.71
CA LYS A 89 -3.34 -10.23 -0.48
C LYS A 89 -4.02 -11.59 -0.71
N THR A 90 -4.70 -11.74 -1.84
CA THR A 90 -5.36 -13.00 -2.21
C THR A 90 -4.35 -14.13 -2.44
N PHE A 91 -3.20 -13.80 -3.05
CA PHE A 91 -2.11 -14.75 -3.26
C PHE A 91 -1.47 -15.18 -1.93
N LEU A 92 -1.13 -14.23 -1.07
CA LEU A 92 -0.57 -14.49 0.27
C LEU A 92 -1.51 -15.35 1.10
N PHE A 93 -2.81 -15.03 1.13
CA PHE A 93 -3.79 -15.86 1.83
C PHE A 93 -3.82 -17.29 1.29
N SER A 94 -3.73 -17.48 -0.03
CA SER A 94 -3.70 -18.80 -0.64
C SER A 94 -2.43 -19.57 -0.27
N GLU A 95 -1.29 -18.90 -0.15
CA GLU A 95 -0.02 -19.50 0.22
C GLU A 95 0.00 -19.91 1.70
N ILE A 96 -0.49 -19.05 2.59
CA ILE A 96 -0.66 -19.35 4.02
C ILE A 96 -1.62 -20.52 4.20
N LEU A 97 -2.77 -20.50 3.52
CA LEU A 97 -3.76 -21.58 3.61
C LEU A 97 -3.15 -22.90 3.14
N TYR A 98 -2.39 -22.90 2.04
CA TYR A 98 -1.69 -24.08 1.55
C TYR A 98 -0.65 -24.59 2.55
N SER A 99 0.21 -23.72 3.12
CA SER A 99 1.26 -24.15 4.03
C SER A 99 0.70 -24.73 5.33
N VAL A 100 -0.34 -24.10 5.89
CA VAL A 100 -1.01 -24.54 7.12
C VAL A 100 -1.76 -25.84 6.89
N SER A 101 -2.58 -25.93 5.85
CA SER A 101 -3.37 -27.14 5.56
C SER A 101 -2.51 -28.34 5.21
N LEU A 102 -1.41 -28.14 4.47
CA LEU A 102 -0.48 -29.22 4.13
C LEU A 102 0.28 -29.70 5.37
N THR A 103 0.85 -28.79 6.16
CA THR A 103 1.60 -29.14 7.38
C THR A 103 0.71 -29.84 8.39
N LEU A 104 -0.46 -29.27 8.68
CA LEU A 104 -1.40 -29.83 9.66
C LEU A 104 -1.99 -31.15 9.15
N GLY A 105 -2.37 -31.23 7.88
CA GLY A 105 -2.90 -32.45 7.28
C GLY A 105 -1.88 -33.59 7.31
N ALA A 106 -0.63 -33.31 6.93
CA ALA A 106 0.45 -34.30 7.00
C ALA A 106 0.76 -34.74 8.44
N ALA A 107 0.77 -33.80 9.39
CA ALA A 107 0.95 -34.11 10.80
C ALA A 107 -0.16 -35.03 11.32
N LEU A 108 -1.43 -34.72 11.03
CA LEU A 108 -2.58 -35.54 11.44
C LEU A 108 -2.52 -36.96 10.85
N ILE A 109 -2.16 -37.11 9.57
CA ILE A 109 -1.95 -38.42 8.95
C ILE A 109 -0.81 -39.17 9.64
N GLY A 110 0.29 -38.48 9.95
CA GLY A 110 1.47 -39.08 10.59
C GLY A 110 1.21 -39.55 12.02
N ILE A 111 0.41 -38.82 12.81
CA ILE A 111 0.07 -39.21 14.19
C ILE A 111 -1.07 -40.23 14.26
N ALA A 112 -1.92 -40.33 13.23
CA ALA A 112 -3.06 -41.25 13.21
C ALA A 112 -2.73 -42.70 13.63
N PRO A 113 -1.67 -43.36 13.10
CA PRO A 113 -1.32 -44.72 13.53
C PRO A 113 -0.78 -44.80 14.97
N SER A 114 -0.34 -43.69 15.56
CA SER A 114 0.19 -43.66 16.94
C SER A 114 -0.90 -43.62 18.00
N ILE A 115 -2.16 -43.39 17.62
CA ILE A 115 -3.28 -43.31 18.56
C ILE A 115 -3.72 -44.74 18.92
N SER A 116 -3.28 -45.21 20.09
CA SER A 116 -3.72 -46.48 20.68
C SER A 116 -5.12 -46.33 21.30
N SER A 117 -6.15 -46.30 20.46
CA SER A 117 -7.56 -46.28 20.88
C SER A 117 -8.34 -47.39 20.15
N PRO A 118 -9.15 -48.20 20.86
CA PRO A 118 -9.90 -49.29 20.25
C PRO A 118 -11.10 -48.83 19.40
N ASN A 119 -11.36 -47.52 19.34
CA ASN A 119 -12.48 -46.91 18.63
C ASN A 119 -12.10 -46.43 17.22
N TYR A 120 -13.04 -45.83 16.50
CA TYR A 120 -12.85 -45.21 15.17
C TYR A 120 -11.95 -43.95 15.16
N ALA A 121 -11.38 -43.55 16.30
CA ALA A 121 -10.58 -42.32 16.47
C ALA A 121 -9.36 -42.19 15.53
N PRO A 122 -8.46 -43.20 15.39
CA PRO A 122 -7.32 -43.10 14.47
C PRO A 122 -7.74 -42.96 13.01
N ALA A 123 -8.78 -43.68 12.60
CA ALA A 123 -9.31 -43.59 11.24
C ALA A 123 -9.91 -42.20 10.94
N ALA A 124 -10.67 -41.65 11.89
CA ALA A 124 -11.25 -40.31 11.75
C ALA A 124 -10.18 -39.21 11.62
N VAL A 125 -9.13 -39.27 12.45
CA VAL A 125 -7.99 -38.32 12.39
C VAL A 125 -7.25 -38.42 11.05
N GLY A 126 -7.00 -39.64 10.57
CA GLY A 126 -6.38 -39.86 9.26
C GLY A 126 -7.21 -39.34 8.09
N ILE A 127 -8.54 -39.51 8.12
CA ILE A 127 -9.44 -38.99 7.09
C ILE A 127 -9.45 -37.45 7.08
N ILE A 128 -9.54 -36.82 8.25
CA ILE A 128 -9.50 -35.35 8.36
C ILE A 128 -8.17 -34.81 7.83
N GLY A 129 -7.05 -35.44 8.21
CA GLY A 129 -5.73 -35.08 7.68
C GLY A 129 -5.64 -35.26 6.15
N GLY A 130 -6.17 -36.37 5.63
CA GLY A 130 -6.26 -36.64 4.20
C GLY A 130 -7.06 -35.57 3.44
N LEU A 131 -8.22 -35.18 3.97
CA LEU A 131 -9.06 -34.13 3.38
C LEU A 131 -8.35 -32.77 3.37
N LEU A 132 -7.61 -32.43 4.43
CA LEU A 132 -6.83 -31.19 4.48
C LEU A 132 -5.71 -31.18 3.42
N VAL A 133 -4.97 -32.29 3.26
CA VAL A 133 -3.91 -32.39 2.23
C VAL A 133 -4.50 -32.31 0.83
N ILE A 134 -5.58 -33.05 0.55
CA ILE A 134 -6.26 -33.01 -0.75
C ILE A 134 -6.79 -31.60 -1.05
N GLY A 135 -7.43 -30.97 -0.06
CA GLY A 135 -7.90 -29.59 -0.16
C GLY A 135 -6.78 -28.60 -0.46
N ALA A 136 -5.63 -28.74 0.21
CA ALA A 136 -4.45 -27.91 -0.03
C ALA A 136 -3.95 -28.03 -1.47
N VAL A 137 -3.81 -29.26 -1.97
CA VAL A 137 -3.34 -29.55 -3.34
C VAL A 137 -4.31 -28.98 -4.37
N ILE A 138 -5.61 -29.21 -4.21
CA ILE A 138 -6.63 -28.66 -5.11
C ILE A 138 -6.62 -27.13 -5.09
N ALA A 139 -6.58 -26.50 -3.90
CA ALA A 139 -6.55 -25.05 -3.77
C ALA A 139 -5.34 -24.42 -4.49
N LYS A 140 -4.18 -25.09 -4.45
CA LYS A 140 -2.96 -24.64 -5.14
C LYS A 140 -3.01 -24.85 -6.66
N VAL A 141 -3.63 -25.94 -7.13
CA VAL A 141 -3.70 -26.26 -8.57
C VAL A 141 -4.79 -25.45 -9.29
N VAL A 142 -5.92 -25.19 -8.65
CA VAL A 142 -7.06 -24.47 -9.26
C VAL A 142 -6.81 -22.96 -9.35
N LYS A 143 -6.03 -22.38 -8.43
CA LYS A 143 -5.66 -20.95 -8.44
C LYS A 143 -4.37 -20.64 -9.20
N LYS A 144 -3.78 -21.63 -9.88
CA LYS A 144 -2.58 -21.45 -10.70
C LYS A 144 -2.91 -20.89 -12.08
#